data_AF-A0A5B9DBH9-F1
#
_entry.id   AF-A0A5B9DBH9-F1
#
_cell.length_a   1.000
_cell.length_b   1.000
_cell.length_c   1.000
_cell.angle_alpha   90.00
_cell.angle_beta   90.00
_cell.angle_gamma   90.00
#
_symmetry.space_group_name_H-M   'P 1'
#
loop_
_entity.id
_entity.type
_entity.pdbx_description
1 polymer ?
#
loop_
_entity_poly.entity_id
_entity_poly.type
_entity_poly.pdbx_seq_one_letter_code
_entity_poly.pdbx_strand_id
1 'polypeptide(L)'
;MTNAPDIGNKIKKIYHCPICKKTHEIFFQSDFANNRSKYPFSYVFLHKYENSENIEDKDKEILTTIYVDAQLNIRGVEALLNEDDTNILSKDISKEIIGKLTRFILELQDEHEILIKKFNDLEKKCEELSKP
;
A
#
# COMPACT_ATOMS: atom_id res chain seq x y z
N MET A 1 -25.80 -17.69 -12.71
CA MET A 1 -24.85 -17.08 -13.66
C MET A 1 -23.71 -16.52 -12.84
N THR A 2 -22.57 -17.21 -12.85
CA THR A 2 -21.36 -16.83 -12.12
C THR A 2 -20.69 -15.68 -12.86
N ASN A 3 -20.79 -14.47 -12.32
CA ASN A 3 -20.02 -13.33 -12.82
C ASN A 3 -18.54 -13.63 -12.58
N ALA A 4 -17.80 -13.81 -13.66
CA ALA A 4 -16.34 -13.86 -13.62
C ALA A 4 -15.83 -12.55 -12.99
N PRO A 5 -14.80 -12.59 -12.13
CA PRO A 5 -14.22 -11.37 -11.59
C PRO A 5 -13.65 -10.57 -12.75
N ASP A 6 -14.17 -9.35 -12.91
CA ASP A 6 -13.71 -8.35 -13.85
C ASP A 6 -12.18 -8.25 -13.74
N ILE A 7 -11.46 -8.54 -14.83
CA ILE A 7 -10.02 -8.36 -14.91
C ILE A 7 -9.81 -6.85 -15.05
N GLY A 8 -10.00 -6.15 -13.94
CA GLY A 8 -9.87 -4.71 -13.82
C GLY A 8 -8.54 -4.25 -14.39
N ASN A 9 -8.58 -3.13 -15.11
CA ASN A 9 -7.48 -2.58 -15.88
C ASN A 9 -6.29 -2.25 -14.95
N LYS A 10 -5.35 -3.20 -14.78
CA LYS A 10 -4.20 -3.05 -13.89
C LYS A 10 -3.20 -2.07 -14.48
N ILE A 11 -2.86 -1.04 -13.72
CA ILE A 11 -1.85 -0.04 -14.07
C ILE A 11 -0.49 -0.52 -13.54
N LYS A 12 0.40 -0.83 -14.47
CA LYS A 12 1.79 -1.17 -14.18
C LYS A 12 2.58 0.08 -13.79
N LYS A 13 3.34 0.01 -12.70
CA LYS A 13 4.33 1.00 -12.29
C LYS A 13 5.65 0.31 -12.01
N ILE A 14 6.73 1.07 -12.17
CA ILE A 14 8.10 0.59 -11.96
C ILE A 14 8.74 1.44 -10.87
N TYR A 15 9.53 0.81 -10.02
CA TYR A 15 10.32 1.50 -9.01
C TYR A 15 11.71 0.88 -8.90
N HIS A 16 12.69 1.69 -8.51
CA HIS A 16 14.03 1.21 -8.20
C HIS A 16 14.10 0.89 -6.71
N CYS A 17 14.37 -0.37 -6.35
CA CYS A 17 14.58 -0.75 -4.96
C CYS A 17 15.99 -0.32 -4.52
N PRO A 18 16.13 0.55 -3.51
CA PRO A 18 17.43 1.04 -3.08
C PRO A 18 18.29 -0.04 -2.40
N ILE A 19 17.71 -1.18 -2.01
CA ILE A 19 18.41 -2.32 -1.42
C ILE A 19 18.81 -3.33 -2.49
N CYS A 20 17.86 -3.81 -3.31
CA CYS A 20 18.16 -4.74 -4.41
C CYS A 20 19.04 -4.12 -5.51
N LYS A 21 19.09 -2.78 -5.61
CA LYS A 21 19.70 -2.07 -6.75
C LYS A 21 19.11 -2.49 -8.11
N LYS A 22 17.86 -2.98 -8.11
CA LYS A 22 17.12 -3.45 -9.27
C LYS A 22 15.79 -2.72 -9.42
N THR A 23 15.29 -2.73 -10.64
CA THR A 23 13.96 -2.21 -10.97
C THR A 23 12.93 -3.32 -10.78
N HIS A 24 11.89 -3.06 -9.99
CA HIS A 24 10.77 -3.97 -9.79
C HIS A 24 9.49 -3.39 -10.39
N GLU A 25 8.54 -4.29 -10.64
CA GLU A 25 7.23 -3.96 -11.19
C GLU A 25 6.15 -4.18 -10.15
N ILE A 26 5.21 -3.24 -10.09
CA ILE A 26 4.01 -3.34 -9.25
C ILE A 26 2.78 -3.02 -10.08
N PHE A 27 1.64 -3.55 -9.65
CA PHE A 27 0.38 -3.40 -10.34
C PHE A 27 -0.66 -2.81 -9.40
N PHE A 28 -1.18 -1.64 -9.77
CA PHE A 28 -2.30 -1.03 -9.09
C PHE A 28 -3.59 -1.33 -9.85
N GLN A 29 -4.71 -1.41 -9.14
CA GLN A 29 -6.02 -1.28 -9.78
C GLN A 29 -6.17 0.16 -10.30
N SER A 30 -6.90 0.36 -11.40
CA SER A 30 -7.09 1.70 -11.97
C SER A 30 -7.76 2.70 -11.02
N ASP A 31 -8.55 2.19 -10.08
CA ASP A 31 -9.26 2.94 -9.05
C ASP A 31 -8.50 2.99 -7.71
N PHE A 32 -7.26 2.51 -7.64
CA PHE A 32 -6.54 2.35 -6.37
C PHE A 32 -6.29 3.67 -5.61
N ALA A 33 -6.16 4.78 -6.36
CA ALA A 33 -6.07 6.12 -5.78
C ALA A 33 -7.45 6.72 -5.50
N ASN A 34 -8.53 6.18 -6.08
CA ASN A 34 -9.86 6.76 -5.89
C ASN A 34 -10.23 6.74 -4.41
N ASN A 35 -10.84 7.84 -3.96
CA ASN A 35 -11.31 8.01 -2.58
C ASN A 35 -10.23 8.09 -1.50
N ARG A 36 -8.95 8.18 -1.84
CA ARG A 36 -7.90 8.56 -0.87
C ARG A 36 -8.11 10.00 -0.43
N SER A 37 -7.97 10.24 0.87
CA SER A 37 -8.20 11.54 1.49
C SER A 37 -7.02 12.50 1.32
N LYS A 38 -5.80 11.95 1.20
CA LYS A 38 -4.54 12.70 1.18
C LYS A 38 -3.53 12.05 0.23
N TYR A 39 -2.60 12.86 -0.27
CA TYR A 39 -1.53 12.44 -1.16
C TYR A 39 -0.19 13.10 -0.80
N PRO A 40 0.94 12.44 -1.07
CA PRO A 40 1.02 11.04 -1.48
C PRO A 40 0.58 10.11 -0.35
N PHE A 41 -0.06 8.98 -0.67
CA PHE A 41 -0.40 7.95 0.30
C PHE A 41 0.64 6.84 0.27
N SER A 42 0.77 6.11 1.38
CA SER A 42 1.73 5.02 1.49
C SER A 42 1.15 3.70 0.98
N TYR A 43 1.96 2.92 0.26
CA TYR A 43 1.69 1.54 -0.09
C TYR A 43 2.86 0.67 0.35
N VAL A 44 2.56 -0.29 1.23
CA VAL A 44 3.56 -1.10 1.92
C VAL A 44 3.42 -2.56 1.48
N PHE A 45 4.53 -3.19 1.12
CA PHE A 45 4.56 -4.60 0.72
C PHE A 45 5.94 -5.21 0.98
N LEU A 46 6.00 -6.54 1.00
CA LEU A 46 7.24 -7.31 1.11
C LEU A 46 7.64 -7.83 -0.27
N HIS A 47 8.94 -7.84 -0.57
CA HIS A 47 9.51 -8.57 -1.70
C HIS A 47 10.82 -9.25 -1.29
N LYS A 48 11.20 -10.32 -2.00
CA LYS A 48 12.45 -11.04 -1.73
C LYS A 48 13.65 -10.24 -2.23
N TYR A 49 14.80 -10.40 -1.57
CA TYR A 49 16.05 -9.84 -2.05
C TYR A 49 16.51 -10.54 -3.35
N GLU A 50 16.59 -9.78 -4.44
CA GLU A 50 16.85 -10.32 -5.78
C GLU A 50 18.31 -10.16 -6.24
N ASN A 51 19.21 -9.63 -5.42
CA ASN A 51 20.58 -9.27 -5.82
C ASN A 51 21.69 -10.11 -5.18
N SER A 52 21.39 -11.32 -4.68
CA SER A 52 22.42 -12.22 -4.17
C SER A 52 22.58 -13.49 -5.00
N GLU A 53 23.84 -13.86 -5.22
CA GLU A 53 24.23 -15.18 -5.72
C GLU A 53 24.23 -16.23 -4.59
N ASN A 54 24.28 -15.81 -3.32
CA ASN A 54 24.16 -16.69 -2.17
C ASN A 54 22.71 -17.11 -1.96
N ILE A 55 22.49 -18.41 -1.75
CA ILE A 55 21.16 -18.99 -1.53
C ILE A 55 20.54 -18.49 -0.22
N GLU A 56 21.34 -18.29 0.83
CA GLU A 56 20.87 -17.83 2.15
C GLU A 56 20.28 -16.41 2.09
N ASP A 57 20.80 -15.55 1.22
CA ASP A 57 20.31 -14.18 1.05
C ASP A 57 19.01 -14.11 0.23
N LYS A 58 18.66 -15.15 -0.55
CA LYS A 58 17.46 -15.15 -1.41
C LYS A 58 16.16 -15.26 -0.62
N ASP A 59 16.22 -15.71 0.62
CA ASP A 59 15.06 -15.79 1.50
C ASP A 59 14.92 -14.56 2.41
N LYS A 60 15.84 -13.60 2.31
CA LYS A 60 15.69 -12.31 3.00
C LYS A 60 14.53 -11.52 2.38
N GLU A 61 13.63 -11.06 3.24
CA GLU A 61 12.52 -10.20 2.85
C GLU A 61 12.87 -8.73 3.05
N ILE A 62 12.41 -7.91 2.11
CA ILE A 62 12.57 -6.46 2.13
C ILE A 62 11.19 -5.84 2.27
N LEU A 63 10.97 -5.11 3.36
CA LEU A 63 9.80 -4.27 3.52
C LEU A 63 9.99 -3.00 2.69
N THR A 64 9.12 -2.82 1.70
CA THR A 64 9.13 -1.66 0.82
C THR A 64 7.90 -0.81 1.08
N THR A 65 8.14 0.48 1.29
CA THR A 65 7.09 1.51 1.33
C THR A 65 7.28 2.41 0.12
N ILE A 66 6.25 2.55 -0.70
CA ILE A 66 6.23 3.53 -1.79
C ILE A 66 5.19 4.60 -1.51
N TYR A 67 5.51 5.84 -1.89
CA TYR A 67 4.64 6.99 -1.75
C TYR A 67 4.00 7.28 -3.11
N VAL A 68 2.68 7.21 -3.19
CA VAL A 68 1.94 7.23 -4.47
C VAL A 68 1.02 8.46 -4.52
N ASP A 69 1.03 9.18 -5.63
CA ASP A 69 0.12 10.33 -5.83
C ASP A 69 -1.24 9.94 -6.44
N ALA A 70 -2.09 10.94 -6.67
CA ALA A 70 -3.42 10.76 -7.25
C ALA A 70 -3.43 10.20 -8.68
N GLN A 71 -2.31 10.31 -9.41
CA GLN A 71 -2.12 9.77 -10.76
C GLN A 71 -1.33 8.45 -10.75
N LEU A 72 -1.22 7.82 -9.58
CA LEU A 72 -0.47 6.59 -9.34
C LEU A 72 1.03 6.71 -9.67
N ASN A 73 1.60 7.91 -9.65
CA ASN A 73 3.03 8.09 -9.78
C ASN A 73 3.72 7.85 -8.45
N ILE A 74 4.85 7.17 -8.52
CA ILE A 74 5.69 6.91 -7.35
C ILE A 74 6.52 8.16 -7.10
N ARG A 75 6.35 8.75 -5.92
CA ARG A 75 7.02 9.98 -5.45
C ARG A 75 8.17 9.71 -4.50
N GLY A 76 8.24 8.51 -3.93
CA GLY A 76 9.33 8.09 -3.08
C GLY A 76 9.28 6.59 -2.81
N VAL A 77 10.43 6.02 -2.44
CA VAL A 77 10.60 4.61 -2.10
C VAL A 77 11.49 4.52 -0.87
N GLU A 78 11.01 3.84 0.16
CA GLU A 78 11.80 3.40 1.30
C GLU A 78 11.85 1.87 1.30
N ALA A 79 13.00 1.30 1.63
CA ALA A 79 13.16 -0.13 1.77
C ALA A 79 13.95 -0.43 3.03
N LEU A 80 13.56 -1.50 3.73
CA LEU A 80 14.22 -2.01 4.92
C LEU A 80 14.53 -3.50 4.69
N LEU A 81 15.79 -3.88 4.85
CA LEU A 81 16.24 -5.27 4.82
C LEU A 81 16.43 -5.73 6.26
N ASN A 82 15.94 -6.92 6.57
CA ASN A 82 16.27 -7.55 7.83
C ASN A 82 17.62 -8.28 7.70
N GLU A 83 18.60 -7.92 8.52
CA GLU A 83 19.94 -8.50 8.50
C GLU A 83 20.08 -9.75 9.38
N ASP A 84 19.11 -10.02 10.28
CA ASP A 84 19.17 -11.15 11.22
C ASP A 84 18.43 -12.38 10.67
N ASP A 85 19.20 -13.40 10.26
CA ASP A 85 18.72 -14.67 9.68
C ASP A 85 17.88 -15.55 10.65
N THR A 86 17.70 -15.12 11.90
CA THR A 86 17.01 -15.92 12.95
C THR A 86 15.88 -15.19 13.67
N ASN A 87 15.69 -13.89 13.43
CA ASN A 87 14.59 -13.13 14.00
C ASN A 87 13.92 -12.35 12.89
N ILE A 88 12.69 -12.75 12.55
CA ILE A 88 11.81 -12.12 11.55
C ILE A 88 11.72 -10.59 11.72
N LEU A 89 11.99 -10.07 12.92
CA LEU A 89 12.13 -8.64 13.17
C LEU A 89 13.12 -8.42 14.34
N SER A 90 14.27 -7.76 14.12
CA SER A 90 15.01 -7.19 15.26
C SER A 90 14.09 -6.23 16.03
N LYS A 91 14.29 -6.02 17.33
CA LYS A 91 13.36 -5.21 18.16
C LYS A 91 13.19 -3.79 17.61
N ASP A 92 14.22 -3.24 16.99
CA ASP A 92 14.17 -1.88 16.46
C ASP A 92 13.55 -1.81 15.06
N ILE A 93 13.82 -2.80 14.19
CA ILE A 93 13.08 -2.96 12.93
C ILE A 93 11.59 -3.22 13.21
N SER A 94 11.26 -4.05 14.20
CA SER A 94 9.89 -4.29 14.67
C SER A 94 9.19 -2.98 15.02
N LYS A 95 9.84 -2.12 15.81
CA LYS A 95 9.26 -0.83 16.21
C LYS A 95 9.08 0.11 15.04
N GLU A 96 10.02 0.15 14.11
CA GLU A 96 9.89 0.98 12.90
C GLU A 96 8.70 0.51 12.06
N ILE A 97 8.59 -0.80 11.83
CA ILE A 97 7.50 -1.40 11.07
C ILE A 97 6.16 -1.18 11.78
N ILE A 98 6.08 -1.46 13.08
CA ILE A 98 4.88 -1.22 13.88
C ILE A 98 4.52 0.27 13.87
N GLY A 99 5.51 1.17 13.92
CA GLY A 99 5.29 2.62 13.84
C GLY A 99 4.69 3.05 12.51
N LYS A 100 5.24 2.54 11.40
CA LYS A 100 4.72 2.81 10.04
C LYS A 100 3.32 2.23 9.86
N LEU A 101 3.09 0.98 10.28
CA LEU A 101 1.79 0.32 10.20
C LEU A 101 0.75 0.99 11.09
N THR A 102 1.11 1.38 12.31
CA THR A 102 0.21 2.11 13.23
C THR A 102 -0.22 3.44 12.62
N ARG A 103 0.72 4.20 12.04
CA ARG A 103 0.39 5.45 11.35
C ARG A 103 -0.57 5.21 10.19
N PHE A 104 -0.33 4.17 9.39
CA PHE A 104 -1.21 3.81 8.29
C PHE A 104 -2.60 3.38 8.76
N ILE A 105 -2.70 2.62 9.86
CA ILE A 105 -3.98 2.25 10.47
C ILE A 105 -4.76 3.50 10.89
N LEU A 106 -4.10 4.47 11.53
CA LEU A 106 -4.74 5.74 11.92
C LEU A 106 -5.23 6.52 10.70
N GLU A 107 -4.43 6.60 9.64
CA GLU A 107 -4.85 7.23 8.38
C GLU A 107 -6.07 6.53 7.76
N LEU A 108 -6.10 5.19 7.76
CA LEU A 108 -7.25 4.43 7.27
C LEU A 108 -8.50 4.62 8.12
N GLN A 109 -8.35 4.75 9.45
CA GLN A 109 -9.45 5.04 10.36
C GLN A 109 -10.06 6.41 10.07
N ASP A 110 -9.23 7.45 9.89
CA ASP A 110 -9.68 8.79 9.49
C ASP A 110 -10.44 8.75 8.14
N GLU A 111 -9.90 8.02 7.15
CA GLU A 111 -10.54 7.84 5.83
C GLU A 111 -11.92 7.17 5.96
N HIS A 112 -12.02 6.14 6.80
CA HIS A 112 -13.24 5.40 7.04
C HIS A 112 -14.31 6.27 7.71
N GLU A 113 -13.95 7.09 8.70
CA GLU A 113 -14.89 8.02 9.35
C GLU A 113 -15.44 9.08 8.37
N ILE A 114 -14.57 9.64 7.52
CA ILE A 114 -14.99 10.57 6.46
C ILE A 114 -15.98 9.89 5.50
N LEU A 115 -15.71 8.63 5.14
CA LEU A 115 -16.56 7.88 4.21
C LEU A 115 -17.93 7.58 4.82
N ILE A 116 -17.99 7.16 6.09
CA ILE A 116 -19.25 6.96 6.84
C ILE A 116 -20.06 8.25 6.86
N LYS A 117 -19.42 9.40 7.15
CA LYS A 117 -20.12 10.68 7.18
C LYS A 117 -20.74 11.02 5.84
N LYS A 118 -19.97 10.87 4.74
CA LYS A 118 -20.48 11.10 3.38
C LYS A 118 -21.64 10.17 3.03
N PHE A 119 -21.55 8.90 3.42
CA PHE A 119 -22.61 7.91 3.21
C PHE A 119 -23.91 8.32 3.92
N ASN A 120 -23.84 8.65 5.20
CA ASN A 120 -24.99 9.10 5.98
C ASN A 120 -25.62 10.39 5.43
N ASP A 121 -24.80 11.34 4.97
CA ASP A 121 -25.27 12.58 4.34
C ASP A 121 -25.98 12.31 3.01
N LEU A 122 -25.52 11.32 2.24
CA LEU A 122 -26.15 10.88 0.99
C LEU A 122 -27.47 10.16 1.26
N GLU A 123 -27.52 9.25 2.24
CA GLU A 123 -28.77 8.57 2.63
C GLU A 123 -29.86 9.57 3.01
N LYS A 124 -29.53 10.56 3.86
CA LYS A 124 -30.48 11.62 4.24
C LYS A 124 -30.99 12.40 3.04
N LYS A 125 -30.11 12.79 2.11
CA LYS A 125 -30.51 13.51 0.89
C LYS A 125 -31.42 12.65 0.00
N CYS A 126 -31.13 11.37 -0.14
CA CYS A 126 -31.98 10.45 -0.87
C CYS A 126 -33.37 10.32 -0.23
N GLU A 127 -33.45 10.22 1.10
CA GLU A 127 -34.73 10.20 1.83
C GLU A 127 -35.53 11.50 1.63
N GLU A 128 -34.86 12.65 1.66
CA GLU A 128 -35.49 13.96 1.41
C GLU A 128 -36.03 14.10 -0.01
N LEU A 129 -35.29 13.61 -1.02
CA LEU A 129 -35.70 13.61 -2.43
C LEU A 129 -36.76 12.56 -2.76
N SER A 130 -36.94 11.56 -1.90
CA SER A 130 -37.94 10.49 -2.06
C SER A 130 -39.28 10.83 -1.39
N LYS A 131 -39.38 11.97 -0.71
CA LYS A 131 -40.65 12.46 -0.14
C LYS A 131 -41.50 13.07 -1.27
N PRO A 132 -42.76 12.63 -1.42
CA PRO A 132 -43.68 13.11 -2.46
C PRO A 132 -44.09 14.58 -2.27
#